data_AF-A0A819ZNR2-F1
#
_entry.id   AF-A0A819ZNR2-F1
#
_cell.length_a   1.000
_cell.length_b   1.000
_cell.length_c   1.000
_cell.angle_alpha   90.00
_cell.angle_beta   90.00
_cell.angle_gamma   90.00
#
_symmetry.space_group_name_H-M   'P 1'
#
loop_
_entity.id
_entity.type
_entity.pdbx_description
1 polymer ?
#
loop_
_entity_poly.entity_id
_entity_poly.type
_entity_poly.pdbx_seq_one_letter_code
_entity_poly.pdbx_strand_id
1 'polypeptide(L)'
;DSIAYGTVRVHNRTYEKRVFARISGNDWETFQDIQGWHSMTYPNDNTDTFTIKIHLEKYDDDTKVPKQIYFAICLEANNQELWDDNFGRNYVLDVVER
;
A
#
# COMPACT_ATOMS: atom_id res chain seq x y z
N ASP A 1 -17.61 2.83 6.90
CA ASP A 1 -16.50 2.63 5.95
C ASP A 1 -15.50 1.72 6.61
N SER A 2 -15.00 0.74 5.88
CA SER A 2 -13.92 -0.12 6.37
C SER A 2 -12.60 0.51 5.94
N ILE A 3 -11.73 0.78 6.91
CA ILE A 3 -10.45 1.46 6.69
C ILE A 3 -9.35 0.57 7.25
N ALA A 4 -8.33 0.32 6.44
CA ALA A 4 -7.10 -0.34 6.89
C ALA A 4 -5.97 0.69 6.98
N TYR A 5 -5.18 0.62 8.05
CA TYR A 5 -3.99 1.43 8.24
C TYR A 5 -2.75 0.55 8.21
N GLY A 6 -1.69 1.04 7.58
CA GLY A 6 -0.40 0.38 7.55
C GLY A 6 0.72 1.40 7.66
N THR A 7 1.87 0.97 8.18
CA THR A 7 3.10 1.75 8.15
C THR A 7 4.15 1.06 7.30
N VAL A 8 4.92 1.86 6.56
CA VAL A 8 6.00 1.40 5.69
C VAL A 8 7.28 2.08 6.16
N ARG A 9 8.28 1.27 6.46
CA ARG A 9 9.60 1.76 6.84
C ARG A 9 10.53 1.71 5.64
N VAL A 10 11.16 2.84 5.31
CA VAL A 10 12.06 2.96 4.15
C VAL A 10 13.43 3.46 4.57
N HIS A 11 14.48 2.94 3.95
CA HIS A 11 15.83 3.48 4.15
C HIS A 11 15.95 4.87 3.53
N ASN A 12 16.50 5.82 4.30
CA ASN A 12 16.62 7.20 3.88
C ASN A 12 17.88 7.40 3.01
N ARG A 13 17.80 6.98 1.74
CA ARG A 13 18.89 7.12 0.76
C ARG A 13 18.88 8.44 -0.02
N THR A 14 17.72 9.08 -0.12
CA THR A 14 17.50 10.36 -0.81
C THR A 14 16.42 11.13 -0.06
N TYR A 15 16.36 12.45 -0.21
CA TYR A 15 15.28 13.24 0.37
C TYR A 15 13.99 13.12 -0.46
N GLU A 16 14.09 13.30 -1.77
CA GLU A 16 12.95 13.21 -2.69
C GLU A 16 12.55 11.75 -2.90
N LYS A 17 11.41 11.37 -2.31
CA LYS A 17 10.85 10.03 -2.46
C LYS A 17 9.33 10.06 -2.34
N ARG A 18 8.68 9.08 -2.97
CA ARG A 18 7.25 8.85 -2.88
C ARG A 18 7.01 7.41 -2.46
N VAL A 19 6.19 7.19 -1.44
CA VAL A 19 5.76 5.85 -1.02
C VAL A 19 4.27 5.72 -1.27
N PHE A 20 3.83 4.65 -1.92
CA PHE A 20 2.40 4.37 -2.10
C PHE A 20 2.14 2.86 -2.05
N ALA A 21 0.91 2.48 -1.71
CA ALA A 21 0.40 1.13 -1.89
C ALA A 21 -0.38 1.08 -3.21
N ARG A 22 -0.08 0.11 -4.07
CA ARG A 22 -0.94 -0.22 -5.20
C ARG A 22 -1.86 -1.37 -4.81
N ILE A 23 -3.16 -1.16 -4.91
CA ILE A 23 -4.18 -2.14 -4.51
C ILE A 23 -4.99 -2.61 -5.73
N SER A 24 -5.44 -3.87 -5.72
CA SER A 24 -6.33 -4.45 -6.73
C SER A 24 -7.26 -5.49 -6.12
N GLY A 25 -8.51 -5.54 -6.59
CA GLY A 25 -9.51 -6.55 -6.21
C GLY A 25 -9.87 -7.52 -7.33
N ASN A 26 -9.17 -7.47 -8.46
CA ASN A 26 -9.51 -8.17 -9.71
C ASN A 26 -8.26 -8.62 -10.47
N ASP A 27 -7.37 -9.33 -9.79
CA ASP A 27 -6.16 -9.91 -10.41
C ASP A 27 -5.31 -8.91 -11.22
N TRP A 28 -5.22 -7.66 -10.74
CA TRP A 28 -4.46 -6.56 -11.35
C TRP A 28 -4.98 -6.05 -12.71
N GLU A 29 -6.18 -6.44 -13.14
CA GLU A 29 -6.82 -5.83 -14.33
C GLU A 29 -7.02 -4.33 -14.15
N THR A 30 -7.42 -3.92 -12.93
CA THR A 30 -7.42 -2.53 -12.50
C THR A 30 -6.73 -2.38 -11.15
N PHE A 31 -6.19 -1.20 -10.90
CA PHE A 31 -5.51 -0.89 -9.65
C PHE A 31 -5.67 0.57 -9.27
N GLN A 32 -5.50 0.83 -7.97
CA GLN A 32 -5.47 2.17 -7.40
C GLN A 32 -4.18 2.38 -6.62
N ASP A 33 -3.53 3.52 -6.84
CA ASP A 33 -2.36 3.93 -6.06
C ASP A 33 -2.80 4.82 -4.90
N ILE A 34 -2.49 4.37 -3.68
CA ILE A 34 -2.81 5.04 -2.42
C ILE A 34 -1.53 5.64 -1.85
N GLN A 35 -1.41 6.95 -1.99
CA GLN A 35 -0.26 7.72 -1.54
C GLN A 35 -0.13 7.65 -0.01
N GLY A 36 1.05 7.21 0.45
CA GLY A 36 1.43 7.31 1.86
C GLY A 36 1.94 8.70 2.20
N TRP A 37 1.81 9.08 3.46
CA TRP A 37 2.36 10.33 3.98
C TRP A 37 3.51 10.06 4.97
N HIS A 38 4.55 10.90 4.90
CA HIS A 38 5.66 10.84 5.85
C HIS A 38 5.12 11.09 7.26
N SER A 39 5.52 10.23 8.19
CA SER A 39 5.04 10.25 9.57
C SER A 39 6.17 10.51 10.56
N MET A 40 7.32 9.87 10.38
CA MET A 40 8.44 10.01 11.30
C MET A 40 9.77 9.69 10.61
N THR A 41 10.84 10.33 11.05
CA THR A 41 12.22 9.99 10.68
C THR A 41 12.93 9.43 11.90
N TYR A 42 13.71 8.36 11.70
CA TYR A 42 14.56 7.72 12.69
C TYR A 42 16.03 7.91 12.27
N PRO A 43 16.71 8.97 12.76
CA PRO A 43 18.07 9.31 12.31
C PRO A 43 19.09 8.22 12.63
N ASN A 44 18.99 7.60 13.81
CA ASN A 44 19.95 6.57 14.25
C ASN A 44 19.90 5.31 13.37
N ASP A 45 18.73 4.99 12.82
CA ASP A 45 18.53 3.82 11.96
C ASP A 45 18.59 4.17 10.47
N ASN A 46 18.76 5.46 10.14
CA ASN A 46 18.69 6.01 8.79
C ASN A 46 17.44 5.56 8.01
N THR A 47 16.27 5.66 8.65
CA THR A 47 14.98 5.27 8.04
C THR A 47 13.90 6.33 8.25
N ASP A 48 13.00 6.42 7.28
CA ASP A 48 11.73 7.14 7.41
C ASP A 48 10.58 6.14 7.56
N THR A 49 9.50 6.56 8.19
CA THR A 49 8.23 5.82 8.25
C THR A 49 7.13 6.62 7.57
N PHE A 50 6.42 5.95 6.69
CA PHE A 50 5.25 6.46 5.98
C PHE A 50 4.03 5.73 6.50
N THR A 51 2.91 6.43 6.64
CA THR A 51 1.62 5.82 6.96
C THR A 51 0.77 5.78 5.69
N ILE A 52 0.07 4.67 5.49
CA ILE A 52 -0.86 4.44 4.40
C ILE A 52 -2.24 4.20 5.00
N LYS A 53 -3.26 4.81 4.39
CA LYS A 53 -4.66 4.65 4.76
C LYS A 53 -5.43 4.14 3.56
N ILE A 54 -5.81 2.87 3.61
CA ILE A 54 -6.56 2.21 2.56
C ILE A 54 -8.04 2.34 2.87
N HIS A 55 -8.76 2.99 1.97
CA HIS A 55 -10.21 3.03 1.99
C HIS A 55 -10.73 1.83 1.20
N LEU A 56 -11.42 0.92 1.87
CA LEU A 56 -12.08 -0.19 1.19
C LEU A 56 -13.38 0.36 0.61
N GLU A 57 -13.58 0.14 -0.70
CA GLU A 57 -14.80 0.56 -1.38
C GLU A 57 -16.02 -0.08 -0.73
N LYS A 58 -17.11 0.70 -0.67
CA LYS A 58 -18.42 0.16 -0.35
C LYS A 58 -19.02 -0.34 -1.66
N TYR A 59 -19.47 -1.58 -1.64
CA TYR A 59 -20.24 -2.15 -2.72
C TYR A 59 -21.72 -2.08 -2.33
N ASP A 60 -22.55 -1.56 -3.22
CA ASP A 60 -24.01 -1.56 -3.03
C ASP A 60 -24.63 -2.95 -3.24
N ASP A 61 -23.83 -3.89 -3.78
CA ASP A 61 -24.20 -5.27 -4.10
C ASP A 61 -23.12 -6.19 -3.56
N ASP A 62 -23.50 -7.03 -2.58
CA ASP A 62 -22.59 -7.95 -1.91
C ASP A 62 -21.92 -8.93 -2.89
N THR A 63 -22.56 -9.24 -4.03
CA THR A 63 -21.97 -10.12 -5.05
C THR A 63 -20.78 -9.51 -5.78
N LYS A 64 -20.58 -8.19 -5.65
CA LYS A 64 -19.47 -7.46 -6.26
C LYS A 64 -18.32 -7.20 -5.29
N VAL A 65 -18.47 -7.57 -4.02
CA VAL A 65 -17.41 -7.42 -3.02
C VAL A 65 -16.30 -8.42 -3.35
N PRO A 66 -15.07 -7.97 -3.63
CA PRO A 66 -13.95 -8.89 -3.80
C PRO A 66 -13.69 -9.60 -2.47
N LYS A 67 -13.59 -10.93 -2.50
CA LYS A 67 -13.26 -11.72 -1.30
C LYS A 67 -11.87 -11.39 -0.76
N GLN A 68 -10.96 -11.02 -1.66
CA GLN A 68 -9.57 -10.71 -1.36
C GLN A 68 -9.15 -9.48 -2.13
N ILE A 69 -8.43 -8.60 -1.45
CA ILE A 69 -7.79 -7.44 -2.05
C ILE A 69 -6.29 -7.64 -1.95
N TYR A 70 -5.61 -7.57 -3.08
CA TYR A 70 -4.18 -7.69 -3.19
C TYR A 70 -3.53 -6.31 -3.16
N PHE A 71 -2.35 -6.22 -2.55
CA PHE A 71 -1.57 -5.00 -2.62
C PHE A 71 -0.06 -5.23 -2.61
N ALA A 72 0.66 -4.27 -3.15
CA ALA A 72 2.11 -4.17 -3.13
C ALA A 72 2.51 -2.75 -2.77
N ILE A 73 3.69 -2.57 -2.18
CA ILE A 73 4.22 -1.26 -1.81
C ILE A 73 5.26 -0.82 -2.83
N CYS A 74 5.16 0.40 -3.31
CA CYS A 74 6.18 1.01 -4.17
C CYS A 74 6.85 2.18 -3.46
N LEU A 75 8.18 2.20 -3.54
CA LEU A 75 9.03 3.35 -3.27
C LEU A 75 9.53 3.89 -4.59
N GLU A 76 9.14 5.12 -4.93
CA GLU A 76 9.76 5.88 -6.01
C GLU A 76 10.83 6.80 -5.43
N ALA A 77 12.04 6.67 -5.94
CA ALA A 77 13.18 7.48 -5.54
C ALA A 77 14.20 7.50 -6.67
N ASN A 78 14.86 8.65 -6.90
CA ASN A 78 15.92 8.79 -7.90
C ASN A 78 15.55 8.24 -9.30
N ASN A 79 14.32 8.52 -9.76
CA ASN A 79 13.77 8.01 -11.03
C ASN A 79 13.71 6.48 -11.14
N GLN A 80 13.64 5.77 -10.02
CA GLN A 80 13.48 4.32 -9.96
C GLN A 80 12.26 3.96 -9.12
N GLU A 81 11.63 2.85 -9.48
CA GLU A 81 10.59 2.20 -8.68
C GLU A 81 11.17 0.96 -8.00
N LEU A 82 10.99 0.87 -6.70
CA LEU A 82 11.37 -0.28 -5.89
C LEU A 82 10.10 -0.87 -5.29
N TRP A 83 9.79 -2.11 -5.68
CA TRP A 83 8.58 -2.80 -5.30
C TRP A 83 8.84 -3.80 -4.18
N ASP A 84 8.04 -3.71 -3.11
CA ASP A 84 7.83 -4.77 -2.16
C ASP A 84 6.47 -5.42 -2.46
N ASP A 85 6.54 -6.47 -3.26
CA ASP A 85 5.42 -7.30 -3.72
C ASP A 85 5.41 -8.66 -3.01
N ASN A 86 6.05 -8.78 -1.83
CA ASN A 86 6.15 -10.03 -1.09
C ASN A 86 6.68 -11.20 -1.96
N PHE A 87 7.77 -10.95 -2.70
CA PHE A 87 8.39 -11.93 -3.61
C PHE A 87 7.43 -12.41 -4.71
N GLY A 88 6.66 -11.48 -5.29
CA GLY A 88 5.66 -11.74 -6.32
C GLY A 88 4.36 -12.39 -5.83
N ARG A 89 4.20 -12.61 -4.52
CA ARG A 89 2.95 -13.16 -3.94
C ARG A 89 1.91 -12.10 -3.62
N ASN A 90 2.36 -10.85 -3.50
CA ASN A 90 1.62 -9.71 -2.97
C ASN A 90 1.20 -9.91 -1.51
N TYR A 91 0.74 -8.83 -0.91
CA TYR A 91 0.03 -8.85 0.36
C TYR A 91 -1.46 -8.99 0.11
N VAL A 92 -2.18 -9.64 1.04
CA VAL A 92 -3.60 -9.94 0.91
C VAL A 92 -4.37 -9.37 2.09
N LEU A 93 -5.47 -8.68 1.81
CA LEU A 93 -6.49 -8.32 2.78
C LEU A 93 -7.72 -9.20 2.51
N ASP A 94 -8.02 -10.09 3.45
CA ASP A 94 -9.25 -10.87 3.40
C ASP A 94 -10.43 -9.99 3.80
N VAL A 95 -11.42 -9.90 2.92
CA VAL A 95 -12.66 -9.18 3.19
C VAL A 95 -13.60 -10.13 3.89
N VAL A 96 -13.74 -9.96 5.20
CA VAL A 96 -14.65 -10.77 6.02
C VAL A 96 -16.05 -10.17 5.88
N GLU A 97 -16.96 -10.90 5.24
CA GLU A 97 -18.39 -10.57 5.23
C GLU A 97 -18.90 -10.42 6.67
N ARG A 98 -19.83 -9.49 6.87
CA ARG A 98 -20.52 -9.31 8.16
C ARG A 98 -21.60 -10.35 8.35
#